data_AF-A0A7H4N6W8-F1
#
_entry.id   AF-A0A7H4N6W8-F1
#
_cell.length_a   1.000
_cell.length_b   1.000
_cell.length_c   1.000
_cell.angle_alpha   90.00
_cell.angle_beta   90.00
_cell.angle_gamma   90.00
#
_symmetry.space_group_name_H-M   'P 1'
#
loop_
_entity.id
_entity.type
_entity.pdbx_description
1 polymer ?
#
loop_
_entity_poly.entity_id
_entity_poly.type
_entity_poly.pdbx_seq_one_letter_code
_entity_poly.pdbx_strand_id
1 'polypeptide(L)'
;MDWQQKAGQEENLLVSGRHWLHAANLYSIAAYPHIKGDELAEQAQVLAYRAYEEAAQRLPGKLRELEFSIPGAAPITGFLHMPPGDGPFPTVLMCGGLDALQTDYYNLYENYFAPLGIAMLTRGYAFHRFLLKMQADPGYQSAAPVCAAASG
;
A
#
# COMPACT_ATOMS: atom_id res chain seq x y z
N MET A 1 10.26 8.66 8.38
CA MET A 1 10.09 9.61 7.25
C MET A 1 11.29 9.62 6.30
N ASP A 2 12.49 9.29 6.75
CA ASP A 2 13.75 9.40 5.98
C ASP A 2 13.72 8.68 4.62
N TRP A 3 13.12 7.50 4.54
CA TRP A 3 13.03 6.74 3.29
C TRP A 3 12.12 7.38 2.26
N GLN A 4 11.02 8.02 2.68
CA GLN A 4 10.17 8.80 1.79
C GLN A 4 10.90 10.04 1.26
N GLN A 5 11.71 10.70 2.08
CA GLN A 5 12.53 11.83 1.64
C GLN A 5 13.59 11.37 0.62
N LYS A 6 14.32 10.28 0.92
CA LYS A 6 15.25 9.65 -0.02
C LYS A 6 14.58 9.26 -1.32
N ALA A 7 13.33 8.77 -1.28
CA ALA A 7 12.59 8.39 -2.47
C ALA A 7 12.24 9.60 -3.36
N GLY A 8 11.89 10.74 -2.76
CA GLY A 8 11.55 11.98 -3.47
C GLY A 8 12.75 12.72 -4.06
N GLN A 9 13.96 12.47 -3.55
CA GLN A 9 15.21 13.05 -4.03
C GLN A 9 15.95 12.15 -5.03
N GLU A 10 15.51 10.90 -5.19
CA GLU A 10 16.15 9.92 -6.05
C GLU A 10 15.66 10.07 -7.50
N GLU A 11 16.60 10.28 -8.43
CA GLU A 11 16.32 10.42 -9.85
C GLU A 11 16.05 9.07 -10.52
N ASN A 12 16.71 7.99 -10.05
CA ASN A 12 16.48 6.67 -10.60
C ASN A 12 15.13 6.12 -10.13
N LEU A 13 14.17 6.01 -11.05
CA LEU A 13 12.81 5.55 -10.75
C LEU A 13 12.76 4.21 -10.01
N LEU A 14 13.59 3.24 -10.41
CA LEU A 14 13.60 1.94 -9.75
C LEU A 14 14.09 2.04 -8.30
N VAL A 15 15.17 2.80 -8.06
CA VAL A 15 15.71 3.03 -6.72
C VAL A 15 14.72 3.84 -5.87
N SER A 16 14.09 4.86 -6.45
CA SER A 16 13.03 5.64 -5.81
C SER A 16 11.86 4.73 -5.42
N GLY A 17 11.42 3.83 -6.31
CA GLY A 17 10.39 2.84 -6.03
C GLY A 17 10.75 1.91 -4.86
N ARG A 18 12.02 1.51 -4.74
CA ARG A 18 12.51 0.73 -3.59
C ARG A 18 12.47 1.51 -2.29
N HIS A 19 12.87 2.77 -2.31
CA HIS A 19 12.79 3.64 -1.14
C HIS A 19 11.34 3.86 -0.69
N TRP A 20 10.42 4.06 -1.64
CA TRP A 20 8.99 4.13 -1.38
C TRP A 20 8.43 2.84 -0.78
N LEU A 21 8.78 1.68 -1.35
CA LEU A 21 8.37 0.38 -0.81
C LEU A 21 8.89 0.17 0.61
N HIS A 22 10.14 0.57 0.87
CA HIS A 22 10.72 0.49 2.20
C HIS A 22 10.00 1.42 3.19
N ALA A 23 9.66 2.64 2.78
CA ALA A 23 8.83 3.54 3.59
C ALA A 23 7.46 2.93 3.89
N ALA A 24 6.80 2.32 2.89
CA ALA A 24 5.52 1.63 3.04
C ALA A 24 5.59 0.53 4.11
N ASN A 25 6.62 -0.32 4.06
CA ASN A 25 6.82 -1.39 5.03
C ASN A 25 7.05 -0.86 6.45
N LEU A 26 7.83 0.22 6.60
CA LEU A 26 8.04 0.84 7.92
C LEU A 26 6.77 1.47 8.49
N TYR A 27 5.94 2.09 7.64
CA TYR A 27 4.64 2.61 8.06
C TYR A 27 3.66 1.48 8.43
N SER A 28 3.69 0.36 7.70
CA SER A 28 2.93 -0.84 8.04
C SER A 28 3.31 -1.35 9.43
N ILE A 29 4.62 -1.47 9.71
CA ILE A 29 5.14 -1.84 11.04
C ILE A 29 4.74 -0.82 12.11
N ALA A 30 4.79 0.48 11.82
CA ALA A 30 4.37 1.52 12.76
C ALA A 30 2.86 1.45 13.08
N ALA A 31 2.06 0.94 12.15
CA ALA A 31 0.63 0.70 12.36
C ALA A 31 0.33 -0.65 13.02
N TYR A 32 1.30 -1.57 13.11
CA TYR A 32 1.12 -2.90 13.66
C TYR A 32 0.71 -2.85 15.15
N PRO A 33 -0.31 -3.62 15.60
CA PRO A 33 -1.03 -4.68 14.91
C PRO A 33 -2.38 -4.23 14.28
N HIS A 34 -2.47 -2.97 13.86
CA HIS A 34 -3.62 -2.36 13.15
C HIS A 34 -4.91 -2.34 13.99
N ILE A 35 -4.79 -1.91 15.24
CA ILE A 35 -5.92 -1.84 16.17
C ILE A 35 -6.88 -0.73 15.72
N LYS A 36 -8.14 -1.09 15.47
CA LYS A 36 -9.19 -0.13 15.12
C LYS A 36 -9.41 0.87 16.27
N GLY A 37 -9.48 2.16 15.95
CA GLY A 37 -9.63 3.23 16.92
C GLY A 37 -8.32 3.71 17.54
N ASP A 38 -7.18 3.11 17.18
CA ASP A 38 -5.87 3.70 17.44
C ASP A 38 -5.57 4.73 16.34
N GLU A 39 -5.72 6.01 16.67
CA GLU A 39 -5.55 7.10 15.72
C GLU A 39 -4.15 7.14 15.09
N LEU A 40 -3.11 6.74 15.82
CA LEU A 40 -1.74 6.72 15.30
C LEU A 40 -1.54 5.55 14.34
N ALA A 41 -2.07 4.39 14.67
CA ALA A 41 -2.04 3.22 13.80
C ALA A 41 -2.82 3.48 12.50
N GLU A 42 -3.98 4.13 12.59
CA GLU A 42 -4.78 4.51 11.44
C GLU A 42 -4.04 5.50 10.53
N GLN A 43 -3.40 6.53 11.09
CA GLN A 43 -2.57 7.48 10.34
C GLN A 43 -1.38 6.79 9.66
N ALA A 44 -0.66 5.93 10.38
CA ALA A 44 0.47 5.17 9.86
C ALA A 44 0.03 4.22 8.74
N GLN A 45 -1.12 3.56 8.87
CA GLN A 45 -1.67 2.71 7.82
C GLN A 45 -1.96 3.50 6.55
N VAL A 46 -2.43 4.75 6.64
CA VAL A 46 -2.61 5.57 5.43
C VAL A 46 -1.28 5.92 4.77
N LEU A 47 -0.27 6.28 5.56
CA LEU A 47 1.07 6.55 5.03
C LEU A 47 1.63 5.30 4.33
N ALA A 48 1.38 4.11 4.86
CA ALA A 48 1.76 2.85 4.24
C ALA A 48 1.14 2.70 2.84
N TYR A 49 -0.17 2.88 2.71
CA TYR A 49 -0.85 2.78 1.41
C TYR A 49 -0.37 3.83 0.40
N ARG A 50 -0.22 5.09 0.81
CA ARG A 50 0.28 6.15 -0.07
C ARG A 50 1.70 5.87 -0.56
N ALA A 51 2.59 5.48 0.35
CA ALA A 51 3.96 5.11 -0.02
C ALA A 51 3.97 3.89 -0.95
N TYR A 52 3.05 2.95 -0.76
CA TYR A 52 2.91 1.78 -1.61
C TYR A 52 2.44 2.13 -3.04
N GLU A 53 1.48 3.05 -3.18
CA GLU A 53 1.04 3.55 -4.49
C GLU A 53 2.21 4.21 -5.25
N GLU A 54 3.00 5.04 -4.57
CA GLU A 54 4.20 5.65 -5.15
C GLU A 54 5.25 4.59 -5.55
N ALA A 55 5.43 3.54 -4.74
CA ALA A 55 6.30 2.42 -5.08
C ALA A 55 5.80 1.69 -6.33
N ALA A 56 4.51 1.37 -6.38
CA ALA A 56 3.89 0.60 -7.46
C ALA A 56 3.92 1.31 -8.82
N GLN A 57 3.91 2.65 -8.84
CA GLN A 57 4.07 3.44 -10.07
C GLN A 57 5.49 3.33 -10.67
N ARG A 58 6.48 3.00 -9.84
CA ARG A 58 7.91 3.04 -10.19
C ARG A 58 8.53 1.66 -10.34
N LEU A 59 8.02 0.67 -9.62
CA LEU A 59 8.54 -0.69 -9.65
C LEU A 59 8.00 -1.50 -10.83
N PRO A 60 8.68 -2.58 -11.25
CA PRO A 60 8.23 -3.41 -12.37
C PRO A 60 6.88 -4.06 -12.14
N GLY A 61 6.14 -4.25 -13.24
CA GLY A 61 4.79 -4.81 -13.24
C GLY A 61 3.71 -3.72 -13.29
N LYS A 62 2.46 -4.12 -13.06
CA LYS A 62 1.31 -3.21 -13.02
C LYS A 62 0.49 -3.52 -11.77
N LEU A 63 0.04 -2.47 -11.08
CA LEU A 63 -0.89 -2.55 -9.98
C LEU A 63 -2.27 -2.08 -10.42
N ARG A 64 -3.33 -2.82 -10.10
CA ARG A 64 -4.71 -2.38 -10.26
C ARG A 64 -5.50 -2.61 -9.00
N GLU A 65 -6.21 -1.59 -8.54
CA GLU A 65 -7.25 -1.77 -7.52
C GLU A 65 -8.52 -2.34 -8.17
N LEU A 66 -9.09 -3.35 -7.52
CA LEU A 66 -10.34 -3.99 -7.89
C LEU A 66 -11.31 -3.91 -6.72
N GLU A 67 -12.59 -3.70 -7.03
CA GLU A 67 -13.68 -3.75 -6.07
C GLU A 67 -14.65 -4.88 -6.45
N PHE A 68 -15.00 -5.69 -5.47
CA PHE A 68 -15.90 -6.84 -5.61
C PHE A 68 -17.11 -6.65 -4.71
N SER A 69 -18.29 -6.54 -5.33
CA SER A 69 -19.56 -6.47 -4.61
C SER A 69 -20.02 -7.86 -4.18
N ILE A 70 -20.34 -8.02 -2.89
CA ILE A 70 -20.88 -9.26 -2.34
C ILE A 70 -22.31 -8.99 -1.84
N PRO A 71 -23.33 -9.72 -2.34
CA PRO A 71 -24.70 -9.57 -1.87
C PRO A 71 -24.80 -9.74 -0.35
N GLY A 72 -25.38 -8.75 0.33
CA GLY A 72 -25.56 -8.79 1.80
C GLY A 72 -24.30 -8.52 2.63
N ALA A 73 -23.18 -8.14 2.01
CA ALA A 73 -21.95 -7.78 2.71
C ALA A 73 -21.35 -6.46 2.18
N ALA A 74 -20.42 -5.89 2.93
CA ALA A 74 -19.64 -4.75 2.46
C ALA A 74 -18.77 -5.16 1.25
N PRO A 75 -18.54 -4.25 0.28
CA PRO A 75 -17.66 -4.54 -0.85
C PRO A 75 -16.23 -4.83 -0.37
N ILE A 76 -15.57 -5.72 -1.08
CA ILE A 76 -14.17 -6.07 -0.83
C ILE A 76 -13.31 -5.35 -1.86
N THR A 77 -12.28 -4.64 -1.40
CA THR A 77 -11.24 -4.11 -2.29
C THR A 77 -10.04 -5.04 -2.29
N GLY A 78 -9.30 -5.03 -3.39
CA GLY A 78 -8.07 -5.78 -3.50
C GLY A 78 -7.12 -5.19 -4.53
N PHE A 79 -5.83 -5.42 -4.32
CA PHE A 79 -4.80 -5.04 -5.27
C PHE A 79 -4.37 -6.24 -6.11
N LEU A 80 -4.54 -6.11 -7.43
CA LEU A 80 -4.05 -7.04 -8.43
C LEU A 80 -2.67 -6.58 -8.94
N HIS A 81 -1.64 -7.32 -8.54
CA HIS A 81 -0.28 -7.22 -9.07
C HIS A 81 -0.12 -8.10 -10.29
N MET A 82 0.24 -7.50 -11.42
CA MET A 82 0.38 -8.18 -12.71
C MET A 82 1.83 -8.12 -13.20
N PRO A 83 2.43 -9.26 -13.59
CA PRO A 83 3.78 -9.28 -14.14
C PRO A 83 3.83 -8.58 -15.51
N PRO A 84 5.04 -8.30 -16.04
CA PRO A 84 5.20 -7.79 -17.39
C PRO A 84 4.53 -8.69 -18.44
N GLY A 85 3.92 -8.07 -19.46
CA GLY A 85 3.21 -8.76 -20.54
C GLY A 85 1.72 -8.36 -20.61
N ASP A 86 1.00 -9.00 -21.53
CA ASP A 86 -0.40 -8.68 -21.85
C ASP A 86 -1.41 -9.71 -21.29
N GLY A 87 -0.92 -10.77 -20.65
CA GLY A 87 -1.75 -11.83 -20.09
C GLY A 87 -2.44 -12.71 -21.15
N PRO A 88 -3.42 -13.56 -20.75
CA PRO A 88 -3.92 -13.73 -19.39
C PRO A 88 -2.86 -14.34 -18.45
N PHE A 89 -2.90 -13.97 -17.18
CA PHE A 89 -1.98 -14.48 -16.17
C PHE A 89 -2.69 -15.48 -15.24
N PRO A 90 -2.09 -16.65 -14.93
CA PRO A 90 -2.52 -17.41 -13.77
C PRO A 90 -2.44 -16.50 -12.53
N THR A 91 -3.48 -16.49 -11.70
CA THR A 91 -3.60 -15.55 -10.57
C THR A 91 -3.78 -16.28 -9.26
N VAL A 92 -2.98 -15.92 -8.25
CA VAL A 92 -3.10 -16.43 -6.88
C VAL A 92 -3.81 -15.38 -6.02
N LEU A 93 -4.89 -15.79 -5.34
CA LEU A 93 -5.54 -14.98 -4.30
C LEU A 93 -4.75 -15.09 -2.99
N MET A 94 -4.10 -14.02 -2.58
CA MET A 94 -3.36 -13.92 -1.33
C MET A 94 -4.21 -13.25 -0.25
N CYS A 95 -4.42 -13.97 0.85
CA CYS A 95 -5.13 -13.49 2.02
C CYS A 95 -4.15 -13.44 3.18
N GLY A 96 -3.87 -12.24 3.68
CA GLY A 96 -2.95 -12.05 4.80
C GLY A 96 -3.54 -12.46 6.15
N GLY A 97 -2.70 -12.37 7.18
CA GLY A 97 -3.12 -12.45 8.59
C GLY A 97 -4.05 -11.30 8.99
N LEU A 98 -4.62 -11.40 10.19
CA LEU A 98 -5.50 -10.36 10.76
C LEU A 98 -4.77 -9.04 11.04
N ASP A 99 -3.45 -9.13 11.20
CA ASP A 99 -2.52 -8.08 11.60
C ASP A 99 -1.54 -7.71 10.47
N ALA A 100 -1.88 -8.02 9.22
CA ALA A 100 -1.07 -7.69 8.05
C ALA A 100 -1.86 -6.84 7.05
N LEU A 101 -1.17 -5.93 6.37
CA LEU A 101 -1.74 -5.17 5.26
C LEU A 101 -1.57 -5.92 3.94
N GLN A 102 -2.48 -5.69 3.00
CA GLN A 102 -2.40 -6.27 1.65
C GLN A 102 -1.12 -5.88 0.90
N THR A 103 -0.51 -4.75 1.27
CA THR A 103 0.72 -4.20 0.66
C THR A 103 2.00 -4.94 1.08
N ASP A 104 1.99 -5.62 2.22
CA ASP A 104 3.18 -6.25 2.81
C ASP A 104 3.70 -7.42 1.96
N TYR A 105 2.86 -7.95 1.07
CA TYR A 105 3.14 -9.12 0.26
C TYR A 105 3.87 -8.80 -1.06
N TYR A 106 4.28 -7.55 -1.32
CA TYR A 106 4.96 -7.20 -2.57
C TYR A 106 6.20 -8.05 -2.85
N ASN A 107 7.03 -8.29 -1.84
CA ASN A 107 8.25 -9.09 -2.00
C ASN A 107 7.93 -10.56 -2.34
N LEU A 108 6.79 -11.09 -1.88
CA LEU A 108 6.34 -12.42 -2.27
C LEU A 108 5.99 -12.45 -3.77
N TYR A 109 5.22 -11.46 -4.22
CA TYR A 109 4.88 -11.32 -5.63
C TYR A 109 6.13 -11.16 -6.49
N GLU A 110 6.99 -10.19 -6.16
CA GLU A 110 8.12 -9.83 -7.01
C GLU A 110 9.18 -10.93 -7.11
N ASN A 111 9.51 -11.58 -5.99
CA ASN A 111 10.62 -12.54 -5.99
C ASN A 111 10.18 -13.94 -6.45
N TYR A 112 8.89 -14.28 -6.37
CA TYR A 112 8.41 -15.64 -6.60
C TYR A 112 7.34 -15.75 -7.67
N PHE A 113 6.38 -14.83 -7.74
CA PHE A 113 5.26 -14.95 -8.69
C PHE A 113 5.56 -14.25 -10.02
N ALA A 114 6.04 -13.01 -9.98
CA ALA A 114 6.32 -12.22 -11.17
C ALA A 114 7.32 -12.89 -12.13
N PRO A 115 8.43 -13.53 -11.67
CA PRO A 115 9.37 -14.20 -12.56
C PRO A 115 8.78 -15.43 -13.26
N LEU A 116 7.71 -16.00 -12.69
CA LEU A 116 6.98 -17.15 -13.23
C LEU A 116 5.76 -16.76 -14.07
N GLY A 117 5.53 -15.45 -14.29
CA GLY A 117 4.36 -14.96 -15.00
C GLY A 117 3.04 -15.14 -14.23
N ILE A 118 3.10 -15.22 -12.89
CA ILE A 118 1.94 -15.39 -12.02
C ILE A 118 1.54 -14.02 -11.44
N ALA A 119 0.27 -13.66 -11.58
CA ALA A 119 -0.32 -12.48 -10.95
C ALA A 119 -0.72 -12.78 -9.50
N MET A 120 -0.75 -11.74 -8.66
CA MET A 120 -1.18 -11.83 -7.27
C MET A 120 -2.36 -10.89 -7.03
N LEU A 121 -3.47 -11.42 -6.52
CA LEU A 121 -4.58 -10.61 -6.02
C LEU A 121 -4.52 -10.63 -4.51
N THR A 122 -4.25 -9.49 -3.89
CA THR A 122 -4.32 -9.34 -2.43
C THR A 122 -5.68 -8.82 -2.02
N ARG A 123 -6.19 -9.30 -0.89
CA ARG A 123 -7.46 -8.82 -0.32
C ARG A 123 -7.18 -7.78 0.76
N GLY A 124 -7.68 -6.56 0.55
CA GLY A 124 -7.71 -5.53 1.57
C GLY A 124 -8.97 -5.62 2.44
N TYR A 125 -8.86 -5.12 3.67
CA TYR A 125 -10.05 -4.80 4.45
C TYR A 125 -10.66 -3.49 3.93
N ALA A 126 -11.99 -3.41 3.91
CA ALA A 126 -12.75 -2.25 3.40
C ALA A 126 -12.40 -0.90 4.08
N PHE A 127 -11.65 -0.94 5.19
CA PHE A 127 -11.14 0.23 5.90
C PHE A 127 -10.25 1.15 5.03
N HIS A 128 -9.57 0.59 4.01
CA HIS A 128 -8.71 1.35 3.09
C HIS A 128 -9.46 2.49 2.35
N ARG A 129 -10.65 2.20 1.78
CA ARG A 129 -11.42 3.20 1.02
C ARG A 129 -12.12 4.23 1.92
N PHE A 130 -12.42 3.85 3.17
CA PHE A 130 -12.94 4.77 4.18
C PHE A 130 -11.88 5.80 4.59
N LEU A 131 -10.64 5.35 4.85
CA LEU A 131 -9.52 6.23 5.17
C LEU A 131 -9.17 7.19 4.02
N LEU A 132 -9.09 6.71 2.77
CA LEU A 132 -8.84 7.58 1.62
C LEU A 132 -9.95 8.63 1.43
N LYS A 133 -11.23 8.26 1.69
CA LYS A 133 -12.34 9.22 1.66
C LYS A 133 -12.27 10.27 2.78
N MET A 134 -11.83 9.90 3.98
CA MET A 134 -11.60 10.88 5.07
C MET A 134 -10.46 11.85 4.76
N GLN A 135 -9.49 11.48 3.93
CA GLN A 135 -8.37 12.36 3.55
C GLN A 135 -8.63 13.25 2.34
N ALA A 136 -9.63 12.91 1.53
CA ALA A 136 -10.19 13.82 0.53
C ALA A 136 -11.04 14.93 1.20
N ASP A 137 -11.35 14.80 2.49
CA ASP A 137 -11.94 15.85 3.31
C ASP A 137 -10.87 16.91 3.66
N PRO A 138 -11.07 18.20 3.31
CA PRO A 138 -10.13 19.28 3.62
C PRO A 138 -9.80 19.39 5.11
N GLY A 139 -10.70 18.94 5.99
CA GLY A 139 -10.50 18.97 7.45
C GLY A 139 -9.41 18.02 7.96
N TYR A 140 -9.09 16.95 7.23
CA TYR A 140 -8.04 16.00 7.62
C TYR A 140 -6.65 16.42 7.09
N GLN A 141 -6.60 17.09 5.94
CA GLN A 141 -5.33 17.59 5.38
C GLN A 141 -4.67 18.65 6.27
N SER A 142 -5.45 19.37 7.08
CA SER A 142 -4.93 20.33 8.08
C SER A 142 -4.30 19.66 9.30
N ALA A 143 -4.53 18.37 9.54
CA ALA A 143 -3.89 17.60 10.61
C ALA A 143 -2.50 17.05 10.19
N ALA A 144 -2.16 17.11 8.91
CA ALA A 144 -0.79 16.91 8.42
C ALA A 144 -0.07 18.27 8.34
N PRO A 145 0.12 18.96 9.48
CA PRO A 145 1.50 19.17 9.94
C PRO A 145 1.61 19.33 11.47
N VAL A 146 2.19 18.36 12.20
CA VAL A 146 2.69 18.61 13.58
C VAL A 146 4.10 18.06 13.85
N CYS A 147 4.74 17.35 12.91
CA CYS A 147 6.15 16.95 13.10
C CYS A 147 7.18 17.89 12.43
N ALA A 148 6.74 19.02 11.86
CA ALA A 148 7.63 19.98 11.17
C ALA A 148 8.14 21.14 12.07
N ALA A 149 7.89 21.11 13.39
CA ALA A 149 8.25 22.23 14.27
C ALA A 149 8.78 21.78 15.65
N ALA A 150 9.72 20.84 15.68
CA ALA A 150 10.51 20.54 16.89
C ALA A 150 11.97 20.19 16.55
N SER A 151 12.63 21.07 15.80
CA SER A 151 14.09 21.15 15.75
C SER A 151 14.48 22.59 15.42
N GLY A 152 14.40 23.43 16.46
CA GLY A 152 14.93 24.77 16.54
C GLY A 152 15.37 25.02 17.98
#